data_AF-A0A378V288-F1
#
_entry.id   AF-A0A378V288-F1
#
_cell.length_a   1.000
_cell.length_b   1.000
_cell.length_c   1.000
_cell.angle_alpha   90.00
_cell.angle_beta   90.00
_cell.angle_gamma   90.00
#
_symmetry.space_group_name_H-M   'P 1'
#
loop_
_entity.id
_entity.type
_entity.pdbx_description
1 polymer ?
#
loop_
_entity_poly.entity_id
_entity_poly.type
_entity_poly.pdbx_seq_one_letter_code
_entity_poly.pdbx_strand_id
1 'polypeptide(L)'
;MKGGVEFPGDEAVDVLFDGKDVEVLRAPKVGHARVAGAGCTLAAAITAALAKGSSVPEAVRQAKDFTTAGIADRISGNAPFDTVWQGATR
;
A
#
# COMPACT_ATOMS: atom_id res chain seq x y z
N MET A 1 3.54 8.36 -6.16
CA MET A 1 4.90 7.88 -5.80
C MET A 1 4.81 7.17 -4.45
N LYS A 2 5.45 6.00 -4.31
CA LYS A 2 5.51 5.30 -3.02
C LYS A 2 6.79 5.63 -2.28
N GLY A 3 6.71 5.85 -0.97
CA GLY A 3 7.89 5.94 -0.11
C GLY A 3 8.25 4.58 0.48
N GLY A 4 7.32 3.97 1.21
CA GLY A 4 7.55 2.67 1.84
C GLY A 4 8.74 2.66 2.80
N VAL A 5 9.40 1.50 2.93
CA VAL A 5 10.47 1.25 3.93
C VAL A 5 11.83 1.88 3.61
N GLU A 6 12.03 2.37 2.38
CA GLU A 6 13.34 2.89 1.92
C GLU A 6 13.62 4.31 2.40
N PHE A 7 12.57 5.07 2.76
CA PHE A 7 12.71 6.42 3.28
C PHE A 7 12.91 6.39 4.80
N PRO A 8 13.57 7.40 5.41
CA PRO A 8 13.72 7.48 6.86
C PRO A 8 12.38 7.74 7.59
N GLY A 9 12.39 7.60 8.92
CA GLY A 9 11.24 7.84 9.80
C GLY A 9 10.32 6.64 9.98
N ASP A 10 9.26 6.81 10.77
CA ASP A 10 8.38 5.72 11.20
C ASP A 10 7.13 5.55 10.33
N GLU A 11 6.93 6.46 9.35
CA GLU A 11 5.76 6.47 8.47
C GLU A 11 6.11 6.07 7.04
N ALA A 12 5.28 5.20 6.45
CA ALA A 12 5.25 4.96 5.02
C ALA A 12 4.48 6.10 4.34
N VAL A 13 5.23 7.06 3.79
CA VAL A 13 4.67 8.24 3.12
C VAL A 13 4.55 7.99 1.63
N ASP A 14 3.35 8.13 1.08
CA ASP A 14 3.09 8.08 -0.35
C ASP A 14 2.54 9.43 -0.81
N VAL A 15 2.76 9.75 -2.08
CA VAL A 15 2.37 11.04 -2.67
C VAL A 15 1.53 10.79 -3.91
N LEU A 16 0.34 11.38 -3.95
CA LEU A 16 -0.50 11.50 -5.13
C LEU A 16 -0.39 12.94 -5.65
N PHE A 17 -0.16 13.09 -6.96
CA PHE A 17 -0.14 14.39 -7.62
C PHE A 17 -1.02 14.31 -8.86
N ASP A 18 -1.98 15.21 -8.98
CA ASP A 18 -2.96 15.23 -10.07
C ASP A 18 -2.62 16.23 -11.20
N GLY A 19 -1.45 16.85 -11.11
CA GLY A 19 -1.01 17.92 -12.01
C GLY A 19 -1.19 19.33 -11.46
N LYS A 20 -1.90 19.49 -10.33
CA LYS A 20 -2.11 20.77 -9.64
C LYS A 20 -1.83 20.66 -8.14
N ASP A 21 -2.46 19.68 -7.50
CA ASP A 21 -2.46 19.50 -6.06
C ASP A 21 -1.71 18.22 -5.67
N VAL A 22 -1.04 18.30 -4.51
CA VAL A 22 -0.29 17.19 -3.91
C VAL A 22 -1.04 16.69 -2.68
N GLU A 23 -1.45 15.43 -2.70
CA GLU A 23 -1.98 14.72 -1.54
C GLU A 23 -0.90 13.80 -0.96
N VAL A 24 -0.65 13.92 0.34
CA VAL A 24 0.29 13.09 1.07
C VAL A 24 -0.47 12.07 1.89
N LEU A 25 -0.28 10.79 1.59
CA LEU A 25 -0.88 9.69 2.32
C LEU A 25 0.13 9.07 3.28
N ARG A 26 -0.25 8.89 4.54
CA ARG A 26 0.63 8.38 5.60
C ARG A 26 0.03 7.14 6.25
N ALA A 27 0.89 6.20 6.61
CA ALA A 27 0.54 5.05 7.44
C ALA A 27 1.78 4.64 8.24
N PRO A 28 1.64 4.09 9.46
CA PRO A 28 2.78 3.56 10.20
C PRO A 28 3.51 2.46 9.41
N LYS A 29 4.84 2.44 9.47
CA LYS A 29 5.60 1.32 8.90
C LYS A 29 5.40 0.06 9.74
N VAL A 30 5.21 -1.06 9.05
CA VAL A 30 5.14 -2.38 9.70
C VAL A 30 6.52 -3.03 9.67
N GLY A 31 7.33 -2.67 10.67
CA GLY A 31 8.73 -3.09 10.75
C GLY A 31 9.59 -2.52 9.60
N HIS A 32 10.76 -3.14 9.39
CA HIS A 32 11.77 -2.64 8.44
C HIS A 32 11.98 -3.54 7.22
N ALA A 33 11.34 -4.71 7.16
CA ALA A 33 11.50 -5.66 6.06
C ALA A 33 10.61 -5.30 4.86
N ARG A 34 11.12 -5.54 3.65
CA ARG A 34 10.30 -5.52 2.43
C ARG A 34 9.37 -6.73 2.43
N VAL A 35 8.09 -6.51 2.12
CA VAL A 35 7.11 -7.57 1.95
C VAL A 35 6.83 -7.77 0.46
N ALA A 36 7.00 -9.00 -0.01
CA ALA A 36 6.81 -9.33 -1.42
C ALA A 36 5.35 -9.11 -1.84
N GLY A 37 5.17 -8.58 -3.05
CA GLY A 37 3.84 -8.30 -3.59
C GLY A 37 3.22 -6.97 -3.20
N ALA A 38 3.75 -6.22 -2.22
CA ALA A 38 3.17 -4.96 -1.76
C ALA A 38 2.93 -3.93 -2.89
N GLY A 39 3.89 -3.77 -3.81
CA GLY A 39 3.72 -2.87 -4.95
C GLY A 39 2.63 -3.33 -5.92
N CYS A 40 2.60 -4.62 -6.26
CA CYS A 40 1.61 -5.20 -7.16
C CYS A 40 0.21 -5.15 -6.53
N THR A 41 0.10 -5.45 -5.24
CA THR A 41 -1.16 -5.38 -4.49
C THR A 41 -1.68 -3.95 -4.43
N LEU A 42 -0.84 -2.94 -4.18
CA LEU A 42 -1.27 -1.54 -4.23
C LEU A 42 -1.83 -1.17 -5.60
N ALA A 43 -1.11 -1.48 -6.69
CA ALA A 43 -1.55 -1.15 -8.05
C ALA A 43 -2.86 -1.88 -8.42
N ALA A 44 -2.99 -3.15 -8.04
CA ALA A 44 -4.19 -3.95 -8.25
C ALA A 44 -5.39 -3.38 -7.46
N ALA A 45 -5.18 -2.98 -6.21
CA ALA A 45 -6.22 -2.39 -5.36
C ALA A 45 -6.68 -1.02 -5.91
N ILE A 46 -5.76 -0.18 -6.40
CA ILE A 46 -6.11 1.09 -7.09
C ILE A 46 -6.99 0.76 -8.30
N THR A 47 -6.56 -0.18 -9.14
CA THR A 47 -7.28 -0.58 -10.35
C THR A 47 -8.68 -1.08 -10.02
N ALA A 48 -8.83 -1.92 -8.99
CA ALA A 48 -10.11 -2.46 -8.55
C ALA A 48 -11.03 -1.37 -7.97
N ALA A 49 -10.51 -0.44 -7.17
CA ALA A 49 -11.30 0.67 -6.61
C ALA A 49 -11.79 1.62 -7.71
N LEU A 50 -10.96 1.93 -8.70
CA LEU A 50 -11.34 2.69 -9.89
C LEU A 50 -12.42 1.95 -10.72
N ALA A 51 -12.25 0.64 -10.95
CA ALA A 51 -13.24 -0.16 -11.68
C ALA A 51 -14.61 -0.21 -10.98
N LYS A 52 -14.64 -0.07 -9.65
CA LYS A 52 -15.86 0.06 -8.84
C LYS A 52 -16.45 1.48 -8.80
N GLY A 53 -15.83 2.45 -9.50
CA GLY A 53 -16.33 3.83 -9.62
C GLY A 53 -15.78 4.82 -8.59
N SER A 54 -14.72 4.46 -7.83
CA SER A 54 -14.07 5.42 -6.92
C SER A 54 -13.35 6.52 -7.71
N SER A 55 -13.27 7.73 -7.15
CA SER A 55 -12.39 8.77 -7.68
C SER A 55 -10.91 8.37 -7.51
N VAL A 56 -9.99 9.01 -8.25
CA VAL A 56 -8.54 8.68 -8.15
C VAL A 56 -8.00 8.85 -6.72
N PRO A 57 -8.23 9.96 -6.00
CA PRO A 57 -7.78 10.10 -4.62
C PRO A 57 -8.35 9.01 -3.71
N GLU A 58 -9.63 8.69 -3.89
CA GLU A 58 -10.30 7.69 -3.07
C GLU A 58 -9.77 6.27 -3.34
N ALA A 59 -9.54 5.93 -4.60
CA ALA A 59 -8.94 4.66 -4.99
C ALA A 59 -7.53 4.49 -4.42
N VAL A 60 -6.73 5.56 -4.40
CA VAL A 60 -5.37 5.54 -3.84
C VAL A 60 -5.39 5.40 -2.32
N ARG A 61 -6.31 6.09 -1.62
CA ARG A 61 -6.51 5.92 -0.17
C ARG A 61 -6.91 4.48 0.17
N GLN A 62 -7.96 3.97 -0.45
CA GLN A 62 -8.44 2.60 -0.22
C GLN A 62 -7.34 1.57 -0.50
N ALA A 63 -6.58 1.75 -1.58
CA ALA A 63 -5.49 0.85 -1.91
C ALA A 63 -4.35 0.90 -0.89
N LYS A 64 -4.02 2.08 -0.37
CA LYS A 64 -3.01 2.24 0.67
C LYS A 64 -3.43 1.53 1.94
N ASP A 65 -4.67 1.70 2.37
CA ASP A 65 -5.21 1.03 3.56
C ASP A 65 -5.22 -0.49 3.37
N PHE A 66 -5.72 -0.96 2.23
CA PHE A 66 -5.75 -2.38 1.87
C PHE A 66 -4.35 -3.01 1.89
N THR A 67 -3.38 -2.34 1.28
CA THR A 67 -2.01 -2.85 1.19
C THR A 67 -1.31 -2.79 2.54
N THR A 68 -1.58 -1.76 3.34
CA THR A 68 -1.03 -1.63 4.70
C THR A 68 -1.55 -2.75 5.60
N ALA A 69 -2.85 -3.04 5.56
CA ALA A 69 -3.44 -4.17 6.28
C ALA A 69 -2.83 -5.51 5.82
N GLY A 70 -2.69 -5.72 4.51
CA GLY A 70 -2.07 -6.95 3.99
C GLY A 70 -0.58 -7.10 4.30
N ILE A 71 0.14 -6.00 4.53
CA ILE A 71 1.52 -6.01 5.03
C ILE A 71 1.55 -6.35 6.52
N ALA A 72 0.61 -5.82 7.31
CA ALA A 72 0.50 -6.11 8.73
C ALA A 72 0.23 -7.60 8.99
N ASP A 73 -0.69 -8.17 8.21
CA ASP A 73 -1.10 -9.58 8.30
C ASP A 73 -0.35 -10.48 7.28
N ARG A 74 0.87 -10.10 6.92
CA ARG A 74 1.69 -10.82 5.95
C ARG A 74 1.86 -12.30 6.32
N ILE A 75 1.96 -13.14 5.29
CA ILE A 75 2.14 -14.59 5.46
C ILE A 75 3.61 -14.95 5.24
N SER A 76 4.15 -15.73 6.18
CA SER A 76 5.44 -16.39 6.06
C SER A 76 5.23 -17.82 5.54
N GLY A 77 6.06 -18.23 4.58
CA GLY A 77 6.07 -19.58 4.02
C GLY A 77 7.48 -20.12 3.88
N ASN A 78 7.69 -21.07 2.96
CA ASN A 78 9.02 -21.63 2.69
C ASN A 78 9.95 -20.67 1.91
N ALA A 79 9.42 -19.56 1.39
CA ALA A 79 10.21 -18.53 0.72
C ALA A 79 11.01 -17.72 1.76
N PRO A 80 12.20 -17.20 1.40
CA PRO A 80 13.03 -16.40 2.31
C PRO A 80 12.50 -14.97 2.55
N PHE A 81 11.22 -14.71 2.26
CA PHE A 81 10.57 -13.42 2.43
C PHE A 81 9.08 -13.60 2.72
N ASP A 82 8.53 -12.66 3.48
CA ASP A 82 7.09 -12.60 3.73
C ASP A 82 6.35 -12.05 2.51
N THR A 83 5.11 -12.50 2.32
CA THR A 83 4.23 -12.05 1.22
C THR A 83 3.01 -11.33 1.77
N VAL A 84 2.58 -10.27 1.08
CA VAL A 84 1.36 -9.54 1.43
C VAL A 84 0.15 -10.46 1.38
N TRP A 85 -0.68 -10.41 2.41
CA TRP A 85 -1.94 -11.15 2.45
C TRP A 85 -3.11 -10.27 1.96
N GLN A 86 -3.71 -10.64 0.84
CA GLN A 86 -4.81 -9.87 0.23
C GLN A 86 -6.17 -10.09 0.91
N GLY A 87 -6.24 -10.95 1.93
CA GLY A 87 -7.48 -11.21 2.68
C GLY A 87 -7.63 -10.39 3.97
N ALA A 88 -6.74 -9.42 4.21
CA ALA A 88 -6.68 -8.64 5.45
C ALA A 88 -7.85 -7.69 5.69
N THR A 89 -8.51 -7.26 4.62
CA THR A 89 -9.73 -6.46 4.71
C THR A 89 -10.91 -7.36 4.34
N ARG A 90 -11.64 -7.82 5.36
CA ARG A 90 -12.85 -8.66 5.23
C ARG A 90 -14.06 -7.87 5.66
#